data_AF-A0A7J9P0N3-F1
#
_entry.id   AF-A0A7J9P0N3-F1
#
_cell.length_a   1.000
_cell.length_b   1.000
_cell.length_c   1.000
_cell.angle_alpha   90.00
_cell.angle_beta   90.00
_cell.angle_gamma   90.00
#
_symmetry.space_group_name_H-M   'P 1'
#
loop_
_entity.id
_entity.type
_entity.pdbx_description
1 polymer ?
#
loop_
_entity_poly.entity_id
_entity_poly.type
_entity_poly.pdbx_seq_one_letter_code
_entity_poly.pdbx_strand_id
1 'polypeptide(L)'
;MAIPKEQLETWSNPGSQTKFKDAHESIRKALEAYDWPKGVYYGVYLQGSYKNSTTTRNNSDVDLVVQLNSTFRKDLSRLSQAAKDRYDKDHNDATYHWEDFRTDVFSALEQKDSLKAVQGNKCIKVETPYLNADVVVCMQYRLYNSYNTQYGEDYIEGMIFNSKDGWITNYPKQHDANGTLKSDNTNGNYYSTVRIFKNMKSKLVKDGIINNKDAPSYFIECLLYNVPNTNFVSNCEKTVYNVLKYLYDQDIGEYNCQNGIRPLFGDEPDQWNIANAKKFINGTIKLWNNWGK
;
A
#
# COMPACT_ATOMS: atom_id res chain seq x y z
N MET A 1 -12.61 -20.05 23.12
CA MET A 1 -13.53 -18.94 23.47
C MET A 1 -13.31 -17.84 22.46
N ALA A 2 -14.16 -16.81 22.40
CA ALA A 2 -13.85 -15.61 21.62
C ALA A 2 -12.57 -14.92 22.14
N ILE A 3 -11.93 -14.10 21.31
CA ILE A 3 -10.79 -13.29 21.74
C ILE A 3 -11.27 -12.26 22.77
N PRO A 4 -10.67 -12.17 23.97
CA PRO A 4 -11.08 -11.23 24.99
C PRO A 4 -11.02 -9.77 24.51
N LYS A 5 -12.00 -8.97 24.92
CA LYS A 5 -12.07 -7.53 24.65
C LYS A 5 -10.73 -6.79 24.87
N GLU A 6 -10.08 -7.01 26.00
CA GLU A 6 -8.80 -6.36 26.36
C GLU A 6 -7.69 -6.64 25.34
N GLN A 7 -7.67 -7.86 24.79
CA GLN A 7 -6.71 -8.24 23.76
C GLN A 7 -7.02 -7.53 22.43
N LEU A 8 -8.30 -7.40 22.07
CA LEU A 8 -8.73 -6.65 20.89
C LEU A 8 -8.43 -5.16 21.01
N GLU A 9 -8.70 -4.56 22.18
CA GLU A 9 -8.35 -3.17 22.47
C GLU A 9 -6.84 -2.96 22.33
N THR A 10 -6.03 -3.86 22.90
CA THR A 10 -4.57 -3.85 22.74
C THR A 10 -4.15 -3.90 21.27
N TRP A 11 -4.74 -4.82 20.49
CA TRP A 11 -4.45 -4.97 19.06
C TRP A 11 -4.99 -3.84 18.19
N SER A 12 -5.99 -3.11 18.66
CA SER A 12 -6.58 -1.97 17.97
C SER A 12 -5.75 -0.70 18.10
N ASN A 13 -4.75 -0.66 18.98
CA ASN A 13 -3.93 0.53 19.20
C ASN A 13 -2.81 0.64 18.14
N PRO A 14 -2.51 1.86 17.67
CA PRO A 14 -1.41 2.09 16.75
C PRO A 14 -0.04 1.82 17.39
N GLY A 15 0.96 1.55 16.55
CA GLY A 15 2.37 1.51 16.97
C GLY A 15 2.92 2.92 17.26
N SER A 16 4.13 2.98 17.85
CA SER A 16 4.82 4.26 18.10
C SER A 16 5.11 5.01 16.80
N GLN A 17 4.98 6.34 16.84
CA GLN A 17 5.03 7.24 15.69
C GLN A 17 6.26 8.19 15.72
N THR A 18 7.16 8.08 16.70
CA THR A 18 8.22 9.10 16.84
C THR A 18 9.41 8.84 15.91
N LYS A 19 9.90 7.60 15.86
CA LYS A 19 11.17 7.27 15.19
C LYS A 19 11.09 7.24 13.65
N PHE A 20 9.89 7.22 13.06
CA PHE A 20 9.77 7.18 11.60
C PHE A 20 10.14 8.51 10.94
N LYS A 21 9.90 9.63 11.63
CA LYS A 21 10.17 10.97 11.09
C LYS A 21 11.66 11.17 10.86
N ASP A 22 12.48 10.71 11.80
CA ASP A 22 13.93 10.83 11.72
C ASP A 22 14.52 9.95 10.61
N ALA A 23 14.02 8.71 10.47
CA ALA A 23 14.41 7.82 9.35
C ALA A 23 14.04 8.44 8.00
N HIS A 24 12.81 8.96 7.87
CA HIS A 24 12.33 9.63 6.67
C HIS A 24 13.19 10.85 6.31
N GLU A 25 13.50 11.69 7.30
CA GLU A 25 14.29 12.89 7.10
C GLU A 25 15.75 12.58 6.73
N SER A 26 16.34 11.55 7.34
CA SER A 26 17.69 11.10 7.00
C SER A 26 17.80 10.66 5.54
N ILE A 27 16.81 9.91 5.05
CA ILE A 27 16.74 9.48 3.64
C ILE A 27 16.51 10.68 2.72
N ARG A 28 15.61 11.60 3.06
CA ARG A 28 15.36 12.81 2.25
C ARG A 28 16.65 13.62 2.07
N LYS A 29 17.41 13.83 3.15
CA LYS A 29 18.69 14.55 3.10
C LYS A 29 19.74 13.85 2.23
N ALA A 30 19.76 12.52 2.19
CA ALA A 30 20.65 11.79 1.28
C ALA A 30 20.27 12.04 -0.18
N LEU A 31 18.97 12.02 -0.51
CA LEU A 31 18.47 12.30 -1.86
C LEU A 31 18.69 13.75 -2.28
N GLU A 32 18.53 14.71 -1.36
CA GLU A 32 18.77 16.15 -1.60
C GLU A 32 20.24 16.49 -1.85
N ALA A 33 21.17 15.71 -1.26
CA ALA A 33 22.60 15.93 -1.43
C ALA A 33 23.17 15.34 -2.73
N TYR A 34 22.39 14.52 -3.43
CA TYR A 34 22.81 13.87 -4.66
C TYR A 34 22.72 14.83 -5.86
N ASP A 35 23.71 14.75 -6.76
CA ASP A 35 23.73 15.53 -8.00
C ASP A 35 22.87 14.82 -9.06
N TRP A 36 21.62 15.24 -9.19
CA TRP A 36 20.65 14.63 -10.10
C TRP A 36 20.88 15.05 -11.56
N PRO A 37 20.68 14.15 -12.54
CA PRO A 37 20.71 14.53 -13.95
C PRO A 37 19.78 15.69 -14.25
N LYS A 38 20.22 16.60 -15.14
CA LYS A 38 19.47 17.81 -15.47
C LYS A 38 18.06 17.48 -15.97
N GLY A 39 17.05 18.11 -15.37
CA GLY A 39 15.64 17.92 -15.72
C GLY A 39 14.94 16.79 -14.96
N VAL A 40 15.66 16.03 -14.14
CA VAL A 40 15.06 15.08 -13.21
C VAL A 40 14.43 15.83 -12.04
N TYR A 41 13.14 15.60 -11.81
CA TYR A 41 12.47 16.03 -10.59
C TYR A 41 11.57 14.90 -10.08
N TYR A 42 11.49 14.79 -8.77
CA TYR A 42 10.84 13.69 -8.07
C TYR A 42 10.17 14.17 -6.79
N GLY A 43 9.27 13.35 -6.24
CA GLY A 43 8.65 13.56 -4.95
C GLY A 43 9.05 12.49 -3.95
N VAL A 44 9.10 12.86 -2.66
CA VAL A 44 9.36 11.94 -1.55
C VAL A 44 8.23 12.02 -0.54
N TYR A 45 7.57 10.90 -0.26
CA TYR A 45 6.45 10.85 0.68
C TYR A 45 6.32 9.50 1.38
N LEU A 46 5.65 9.51 2.53
CA LEU A 46 5.31 8.29 3.26
C LEU A 46 4.15 7.56 2.60
N GLN A 47 4.23 6.24 2.54
CA GLN A 47 3.12 5.36 2.16
C GLN A 47 2.86 4.34 3.27
N GLY A 48 1.89 3.46 3.03
CA GLY A 48 1.67 2.25 3.79
C GLY A 48 1.06 2.57 5.13
N SER A 49 1.39 1.73 6.11
CA SER A 49 0.68 1.75 7.38
C SER A 49 0.92 2.99 8.23
N TYR A 50 2.05 3.67 8.06
CA TYR A 50 2.32 4.97 8.71
C TYR A 50 1.43 6.08 8.13
N LYS A 51 1.28 6.13 6.80
CA LYS A 51 0.40 7.09 6.14
C LYS A 51 -1.08 6.79 6.41
N ASN A 52 -1.48 5.52 6.34
CA ASN A 52 -2.87 5.07 6.45
C ASN A 52 -3.36 4.93 7.91
N SER A 53 -2.60 5.37 8.92
CA SER A 53 -2.93 5.17 10.34
C SER A 53 -3.18 3.70 10.75
N THR A 54 -2.63 2.72 10.03
CA THR A 54 -2.85 1.28 10.26
C THR A 54 -1.63 0.59 10.85
N THR A 55 -0.69 1.34 11.44
CA THR A 55 0.49 0.77 12.11
C THR A 55 0.07 -0.14 13.26
N THR A 56 0.75 -1.27 13.43
CA THR A 56 0.63 -2.08 14.65
C THR A 56 1.90 -1.98 15.47
N ARG A 57 1.88 -2.46 16.72
CA ARG A 57 3.10 -2.47 17.57
C ARG A 57 4.25 -3.30 16.99
N ASN A 58 3.96 -4.21 16.05
CA ASN A 58 4.95 -5.05 15.38
C ASN A 58 5.43 -4.47 14.04
N ASN A 59 5.04 -3.23 13.70
CA ASN A 59 5.58 -2.56 12.52
C ASN A 59 7.09 -2.35 12.68
N SER A 60 7.88 -2.94 11.79
CA SER A 60 9.35 -2.85 11.81
C SER A 60 9.89 -1.71 10.95
N ASP A 61 9.34 -1.52 9.76
CA ASP A 61 9.98 -0.71 8.72
C ASP A 61 9.08 0.45 8.25
N VAL A 62 9.72 1.56 7.88
CA VAL A 62 9.05 2.74 7.31
C VAL A 62 8.95 2.59 5.80
N ASP A 63 7.73 2.62 5.26
CA ASP A 63 7.50 2.63 3.81
C ASP A 63 7.65 4.06 3.27
N LEU A 64 8.72 4.30 2.52
CA LEU A 64 9.02 5.59 1.90
C LEU A 64 8.99 5.46 0.39
N VAL A 65 8.30 6.39 -0.28
CA VAL A 65 8.22 6.42 -1.73
C VAL A 65 9.12 7.52 -2.27
N VAL A 66 9.90 7.17 -3.28
CA VAL A 66 10.64 8.12 -4.11
C VAL A 66 10.06 8.00 -5.53
N GLN A 67 9.29 8.99 -5.94
CA GLN A 67 8.52 8.97 -7.19
C GLN A 67 9.10 9.94 -8.21
N LEU A 68 9.63 9.42 -9.32
CA LEU A 68 10.00 10.22 -10.48
C LEU A 68 8.75 10.89 -11.07
N ASN A 69 8.81 12.21 -11.25
CA ASN A 69 7.70 12.99 -11.77
C ASN A 69 8.05 13.72 -13.07
N SER A 70 9.31 13.78 -13.47
CA SER A 70 9.75 14.34 -14.76
C SER A 70 9.41 13.45 -15.96
N THR A 71 9.20 12.16 -15.73
CA THR A 71 8.69 11.21 -16.72
C THR A 71 7.62 10.35 -16.07
N PHE A 72 6.78 9.70 -16.89
CA PHE A 72 5.66 8.90 -16.41
C PHE A 72 5.36 7.75 -17.37
N ARG A 73 4.71 6.70 -16.84
CA ARG A 73 4.00 5.72 -17.67
C ARG A 73 2.52 6.05 -17.70
N LYS A 74 1.84 5.50 -18.70
CA LYS A 74 0.46 5.83 -19.02
C LYS A 74 -0.38 4.58 -19.26
N ASP A 75 -1.66 4.70 -19.01
CA ASP A 75 -2.69 3.82 -19.52
C ASP A 75 -3.75 4.63 -20.26
N LEU A 76 -3.91 4.31 -21.54
CA LEU A 76 -4.85 4.95 -22.45
C LEU A 76 -6.04 4.02 -22.75
N SER A 77 -6.20 2.91 -22.03
CA SER A 77 -7.22 1.88 -22.27
C SER A 77 -8.64 2.44 -22.27
N ARG A 78 -8.89 3.51 -21.48
CA ARG A 78 -10.18 4.20 -21.40
C ARG A 78 -10.41 5.24 -22.50
N LEU A 79 -9.38 5.56 -23.29
CA LEU A 79 -9.48 6.56 -24.36
C LEU A 79 -10.02 5.96 -25.66
N SER A 80 -10.79 6.77 -26.40
CA SER A 80 -11.11 6.49 -27.81
C SER A 80 -9.84 6.47 -28.67
N GLN A 81 -9.86 5.76 -29.80
CA GLN A 81 -8.71 5.70 -30.71
C GLN A 81 -8.26 7.09 -31.17
N ALA A 82 -9.19 7.96 -31.55
CA ALA A 82 -8.88 9.32 -31.96
C ALA A 82 -8.18 10.16 -30.86
N ALA A 83 -8.47 9.87 -29.58
CA ALA A 83 -7.79 10.53 -28.46
C ALA A 83 -6.38 9.97 -28.24
N LYS A 84 -6.18 8.65 -28.45
CA LYS A 84 -4.85 8.02 -28.43
C LYS A 84 -3.95 8.61 -29.53
N ASP A 85 -4.47 8.72 -30.75
CA ASP A 85 -3.71 9.26 -31.89
C ASP A 85 -3.31 10.74 -31.69
N ARG A 86 -4.11 11.51 -30.93
CA ARG A 86 -3.74 12.87 -30.52
C ARG A 86 -2.66 12.85 -29.45
N TYR A 87 -2.86 12.05 -28.40
CA TYR A 87 -1.90 11.88 -27.32
C TYR A 87 -0.50 11.55 -27.86
N ASP A 88 -0.41 10.60 -28.80
CA ASP A 88 0.86 10.14 -29.38
C ASP A 88 1.55 11.18 -30.26
N LYS A 89 0.83 12.19 -30.78
CA LYS A 89 1.43 13.32 -31.51
C LYS A 89 2.02 14.38 -30.59
N ASP A 90 1.43 14.54 -29.41
CA ASP A 90 1.78 15.59 -28.46
C ASP A 90 2.86 15.16 -27.47
N HIS A 91 3.17 13.85 -27.40
CA HIS A 91 4.14 13.29 -26.48
C HIS A 91 5.32 12.63 -27.20
N ASN A 92 6.52 12.86 -26.67
CA ASN A 92 7.74 12.18 -27.09
C ASN A 92 8.13 11.10 -26.07
N ASP A 93 8.93 10.14 -26.51
CA ASP A 93 9.51 9.15 -25.62
C ASP A 93 10.52 9.78 -24.66
N ALA A 94 10.45 9.36 -23.40
CA ALA A 94 11.40 9.76 -22.38
C ALA A 94 12.76 9.12 -22.63
N THR A 95 13.84 9.85 -22.34
CA THR A 95 15.22 9.34 -22.39
C THR A 95 15.76 8.92 -21.01
N TYR A 96 14.96 9.13 -19.96
CA TYR A 96 15.30 8.79 -18.58
C TYR A 96 14.18 7.90 -18.01
N HIS A 97 14.52 6.66 -17.73
CA HIS A 97 13.58 5.59 -17.38
C HIS A 97 13.62 5.25 -15.89
N TRP A 98 12.75 4.32 -15.48
CA TRP A 98 12.67 3.88 -14.09
C TRP A 98 13.96 3.21 -13.61
N GLU A 99 14.63 2.48 -14.49
CA GLU A 99 15.88 1.77 -14.23
C GLU A 99 17.01 2.76 -13.93
N ASP A 100 17.10 3.85 -14.70
CA ASP A 100 18.05 4.94 -14.47
C ASP A 100 17.75 5.60 -13.11
N PHE A 101 16.48 5.94 -12.87
CA PHE A 101 16.07 6.55 -11.62
C PHE A 101 16.32 5.67 -10.40
N ARG A 102 16.06 4.37 -10.49
CA ARG A 102 16.35 3.42 -9.41
C ARG A 102 17.84 3.32 -9.13
N THR A 103 18.68 3.39 -10.16
CA THR A 103 20.14 3.38 -10.03
C THR A 103 20.63 4.66 -9.35
N ASP A 104 20.11 5.82 -9.74
CA ASP A 104 20.45 7.10 -9.14
C ASP A 104 19.98 7.20 -7.68
N VAL A 105 18.74 6.78 -7.38
CA VAL A 105 18.24 6.70 -6.00
C VAL A 105 19.11 5.79 -5.14
N PHE A 106 19.49 4.62 -5.66
CA PHE A 106 20.37 3.71 -4.92
C PHE A 106 21.73 4.35 -4.64
N SER A 107 22.33 4.99 -5.65
CA SER A 107 23.61 5.69 -5.52
C SER A 107 23.53 6.85 -4.51
N ALA A 108 22.45 7.62 -4.53
CA ALA A 108 22.20 8.71 -3.57
C ALA A 108 22.15 8.21 -2.12
N LEU A 109 21.53 7.04 -1.90
CA LEU A 109 21.46 6.42 -0.58
C LEU A 109 22.82 5.87 -0.13
N GLU A 110 23.59 5.26 -1.03
CA GLU A 110 24.93 4.71 -0.72
C GLU A 110 25.98 5.79 -0.42
N GLN A 111 25.85 6.99 -0.98
CA GLN A 111 26.78 8.10 -0.70
C GLN A 111 26.69 8.63 0.73
N LYS A 112 25.65 8.25 1.48
CA LYS A 112 25.45 8.70 2.85
C LYS A 112 25.97 7.64 3.82
N ASP A 113 27.14 7.86 4.41
CA ASP A 113 27.80 6.92 5.35
C ASP A 113 26.93 6.41 6.50
N SER A 114 25.96 7.20 6.95
CA SER A 114 25.02 6.82 8.01
C SER A 114 23.93 5.85 7.55
N LEU A 115 23.83 5.56 6.26
CA LEU A 115 22.85 4.69 5.64
C LEU A 115 23.56 3.45 5.07
N LYS A 116 22.84 2.33 5.07
CA LYS A 116 23.27 1.14 4.33
C LYS A 116 22.13 0.64 3.47
N ALA A 117 22.28 0.81 2.16
CA ALA A 117 21.28 0.44 1.18
C ALA A 117 21.55 -0.95 0.60
N VAL A 118 20.50 -1.74 0.40
CA VAL A 118 20.55 -3.05 -0.26
C VAL A 118 19.39 -3.15 -1.25
N GLN A 119 19.68 -3.47 -2.51
CA GLN A 119 18.64 -3.67 -3.51
C GLN A 119 17.77 -4.89 -3.19
N GLY A 120 16.49 -4.64 -2.94
CA GLY A 120 15.46 -5.68 -2.82
C GLY A 120 14.66 -5.85 -4.11
N ASN A 121 13.70 -6.79 -4.09
CA ASN A 121 12.83 -7.07 -5.23
C ASN A 121 11.89 -5.88 -5.55
N LYS A 122 11.18 -5.35 -4.55
CA LYS A 122 10.15 -4.32 -4.71
C LYS A 122 10.57 -2.94 -4.16
N CYS A 123 11.58 -2.92 -3.31
CA CYS A 123 12.10 -1.74 -2.62
C CYS A 123 13.63 -1.81 -2.58
N ILE A 124 14.27 -0.69 -2.22
CA ILE A 124 15.63 -0.66 -1.69
C ILE A 124 15.49 -0.68 -0.17
N LYS A 125 16.11 -1.67 0.49
CA LYS A 125 16.14 -1.74 1.94
C LYS A 125 17.22 -0.83 2.46
N VAL A 126 16.88 0.05 3.39
CA VAL A 126 17.82 1.01 3.96
C VAL A 126 17.87 0.84 5.46
N GLU A 127 19.02 0.39 5.97
CA GLU A 127 19.32 0.47 7.40
C GLU A 127 19.63 1.94 7.73
N THR A 128 18.98 2.48 8.76
CA THR A 128 19.23 3.83 9.26
C THR A 128 19.57 3.78 10.75
N PRO A 129 20.15 4.85 11.35
CA PRO A 129 20.37 4.92 12.79
C PRO A 129 19.07 4.96 13.62
N TYR A 130 17.91 5.07 12.96
CA TYR A 130 16.60 5.23 13.57
C TYR A 130 15.74 3.97 13.40
N LEU A 131 14.94 3.91 12.33
CA LEU A 131 14.18 2.74 11.89
C LEU A 131 14.66 2.36 10.49
N ASN A 132 14.65 1.07 10.21
CA ASN A 132 14.85 0.59 8.85
C ASN A 132 13.72 1.10 7.96
N ALA A 133 14.05 1.30 6.68
CA ALA A 133 13.10 1.78 5.69
C ALA A 133 13.08 0.88 4.47
N ASP A 134 11.88 0.69 3.94
CA ASP A 134 11.66 0.15 2.60
C ASP A 134 11.42 1.33 1.66
N VAL A 135 12.42 1.64 0.83
CA VAL A 135 12.34 2.72 -0.16
C VAL A 135 11.80 2.17 -1.47
N VAL A 136 10.54 2.48 -1.79
CA VAL A 136 9.91 2.13 -3.06
C VAL A 136 10.25 3.20 -4.09
N VAL A 137 11.14 2.84 -5.02
CA VAL A 137 11.44 3.70 -6.17
C VAL A 137 10.43 3.44 -7.27
N CYS A 138 9.77 4.49 -7.75
CA CYS A 138 8.70 4.41 -8.73
C CYS A 138 8.70 5.61 -9.68
N MET A 139 7.87 5.53 -10.72
CA MET A 139 7.53 6.67 -11.57
C MET A 139 6.05 7.01 -11.39
N GLN A 140 5.69 8.24 -11.73
CA GLN A 140 4.30 8.62 -11.89
C GLN A 140 3.63 7.69 -12.93
N TYR A 141 2.41 7.26 -12.62
CA TYR A 141 1.54 6.54 -13.53
C TYR A 141 0.29 7.35 -13.79
N ARG A 142 -0.14 7.46 -15.05
CA ARG A 142 -1.33 8.21 -15.44
C ARG A 142 -2.36 7.30 -16.09
N LEU A 143 -3.48 7.07 -15.41
CA LEU A 143 -4.64 6.42 -16.01
C LEU A 143 -5.56 7.48 -16.60
N TYR A 144 -5.51 7.66 -17.91
CA TYR A 144 -6.24 8.72 -18.59
C TYR A 144 -7.73 8.42 -18.65
N ASN A 145 -8.56 9.38 -18.24
CA ASN A 145 -10.01 9.34 -18.45
C ASN A 145 -10.38 10.09 -19.74
N SER A 146 -9.66 11.17 -20.05
CA SER A 146 -9.84 11.92 -21.29
C SER A 146 -8.55 12.61 -21.74
N TYR A 147 -8.44 12.84 -23.05
CA TYR A 147 -7.36 13.62 -23.63
C TYR A 147 -7.89 14.48 -24.79
N ASN A 148 -7.83 15.80 -24.62
CA ASN A 148 -8.25 16.74 -25.64
C ASN A 148 -7.32 17.98 -25.64
N THR A 149 -6.73 18.26 -26.80
CA THR A 149 -5.81 19.39 -26.99
C THR A 149 -6.40 20.75 -26.64
N GLN A 150 -7.72 20.91 -26.71
CA GLN A 150 -8.41 22.17 -26.39
C GLN A 150 -8.78 22.32 -24.91
N TYR A 151 -9.06 21.20 -24.22
CA TYR A 151 -9.59 21.21 -22.84
C TYR A 151 -8.62 20.64 -21.81
N GLY A 152 -7.46 20.16 -22.25
CA GLY A 152 -6.42 19.57 -21.42
C GLY A 152 -6.50 18.05 -21.28
N GLU A 153 -5.72 17.54 -20.35
CA GLU A 153 -5.69 16.13 -19.97
C GLU A 153 -6.40 15.92 -18.65
N ASP A 154 -7.19 14.84 -18.56
CA ASP A 154 -7.75 14.34 -17.30
C ASP A 154 -7.28 12.91 -17.07
N TYR A 155 -6.62 12.69 -15.93
CA TYR A 155 -6.10 11.40 -15.55
C TYR A 155 -6.13 11.22 -14.04
N ILE A 156 -6.21 9.95 -13.63
CA ILE A 156 -5.99 9.54 -12.26
C ILE A 156 -4.48 9.31 -12.09
N GLU A 157 -3.85 10.12 -11.23
CA GLU A 157 -2.45 9.93 -10.88
C GLU A 157 -2.30 8.73 -9.92
N GLY A 158 -1.43 7.81 -10.31
CA GLY A 158 -0.92 6.72 -9.49
C GLY A 158 0.61 6.64 -9.55
N MET A 159 1.14 5.50 -9.14
CA MET A 159 2.56 5.18 -9.17
C MET A 159 2.77 3.83 -9.85
N ILE A 160 3.94 3.64 -10.45
CA ILE A 160 4.33 2.37 -11.06
C ILE A 160 5.80 2.07 -10.78
N PHE A 161 6.10 0.81 -10.47
CA PHE A 161 7.47 0.33 -10.29
C PHE A 161 7.59 -1.11 -10.79
N ASN A 162 8.80 -1.52 -11.15
CA ASN A 162 9.05 -2.88 -11.62
C ASN A 162 9.49 -3.77 -10.45
N SER A 163 9.18 -5.06 -10.56
CA SER A 163 9.65 -6.12 -9.68
C SER A 163 10.05 -7.34 -10.52
N LYS A 164 10.66 -8.35 -9.91
CA LYS A 164 10.94 -9.63 -10.58
C LYS A 164 9.69 -10.31 -11.13
N ASP A 165 8.52 -9.99 -10.57
CA ASP A 165 7.23 -10.57 -10.96
C ASP A 165 6.51 -9.71 -12.02
N GLY A 166 7.11 -8.58 -12.44
CA GLY A 166 6.54 -7.64 -13.41
C GLY A 166 6.23 -6.26 -12.82
N TRP A 167 5.61 -5.42 -13.65
CA TRP A 167 5.21 -4.06 -13.30
C TRP A 167 4.05 -4.06 -12.32
N ILE A 168 4.19 -3.27 -11.26
CA ILE A 168 3.18 -3.10 -10.21
C ILE A 168 2.69 -1.66 -10.27
N THR A 169 1.38 -1.50 -10.42
CA THR A 169 0.72 -0.18 -10.41
C THR A 169 -0.05 -0.02 -9.11
N ASN A 170 0.01 1.17 -8.51
CA ASN A 170 -0.78 1.47 -7.32
C ASN A 170 -1.28 2.92 -7.31
N TYR A 171 -2.25 3.20 -6.46
CA TYR A 171 -2.95 4.48 -6.35
C TYR A 171 -2.98 4.92 -4.88
N PRO A 172 -1.81 5.25 -4.30
CA PRO A 172 -1.68 5.49 -2.86
C PRO A 172 -2.49 6.69 -2.38
N LYS A 173 -2.61 7.75 -3.20
CA LYS A 173 -3.40 8.94 -2.87
C LYS A 173 -4.88 8.60 -2.70
N GLN A 174 -5.43 7.82 -3.62
CA GLN A 174 -6.82 7.37 -3.60
C GLN A 174 -7.06 6.35 -2.49
N HIS A 175 -6.10 5.45 -2.25
CA HIS A 175 -6.14 4.50 -1.12
C HIS A 175 -6.24 5.23 0.22
N ASP A 176 -5.41 6.26 0.44
CA ASP A 176 -5.41 7.06 1.67
C ASP A 176 -6.72 7.84 1.84
N ALA A 177 -7.17 8.53 0.79
CA ALA A 177 -8.40 9.32 0.83
C ALA A 177 -9.64 8.46 1.12
N ASN A 178 -9.79 7.33 0.42
CA ASN A 178 -10.91 6.41 0.59
C ASN A 178 -10.89 5.74 1.97
N GLY A 179 -9.71 5.32 2.44
CA GLY A 179 -9.55 4.74 3.77
C GLY A 179 -9.91 5.72 4.87
N THR A 180 -9.46 6.97 4.75
CA THR A 180 -9.76 8.05 5.70
C THR A 180 -11.26 8.29 5.74
N LEU A 181 -11.91 8.48 4.58
CA LEU A 181 -13.35 8.68 4.48
C LEU A 181 -14.13 7.52 5.11
N LYS A 182 -13.73 6.27 4.87
CA LYS A 182 -14.38 5.11 5.50
C LYS A 182 -14.18 5.10 7.02
N SER A 183 -12.98 5.46 7.48
CA SER A 183 -12.70 5.58 8.92
C SER A 183 -13.56 6.65 9.57
N ASP A 184 -13.71 7.81 8.96
CA ASP A 184 -14.55 8.89 9.48
C ASP A 184 -16.02 8.45 9.53
N ASN A 185 -16.51 7.84 8.45
CA ASN A 185 -17.88 7.29 8.38
C ASN A 185 -18.13 6.12 9.35
N THR A 186 -17.09 5.59 9.99
CA THR A 186 -17.20 4.52 10.99
C THR A 186 -16.69 4.95 12.37
N ASN A 187 -16.55 6.26 12.61
CA ASN A 187 -16.05 6.83 13.87
C ASN A 187 -14.69 6.24 14.31
N GLY A 188 -13.77 6.03 13.36
CA GLY A 188 -12.45 5.45 13.60
C GLY A 188 -12.42 3.91 13.71
N ASN A 189 -13.58 3.25 13.73
CA ASN A 189 -13.65 1.81 13.95
C ASN A 189 -13.08 0.99 12.78
N TYR A 190 -13.09 1.54 11.55
CA TYR A 190 -12.44 0.91 10.41
C TYR A 190 -10.94 0.67 10.65
N TYR A 191 -10.17 1.72 10.93
CA TYR A 191 -8.73 1.57 11.14
C TYR A 191 -8.38 0.76 12.39
N SER A 192 -9.16 0.89 13.47
CA SER A 192 -9.02 0.03 14.65
C SER A 192 -9.19 -1.45 14.30
N THR A 193 -10.18 -1.76 13.45
CA THR A 193 -10.44 -3.13 12.98
C THR A 193 -9.33 -3.64 12.05
N VAL A 194 -8.81 -2.81 11.14
CA VAL A 194 -7.66 -3.18 10.31
C VAL A 194 -6.47 -3.59 11.19
N ARG A 195 -6.15 -2.80 12.23
CA ARG A 195 -5.05 -3.12 13.16
C ARG A 195 -5.29 -4.42 13.91
N ILE A 196 -6.53 -4.70 14.33
CA ILE A 196 -6.91 -6.00 14.93
C ILE A 196 -6.61 -7.15 13.96
N PHE A 197 -7.08 -7.07 12.72
CA PHE A 197 -6.90 -8.15 11.73
C PHE A 197 -5.43 -8.33 11.31
N LYS A 198 -4.64 -7.26 11.27
CA LYS A 198 -3.18 -7.35 11.08
C LYS A 198 -2.49 -8.07 12.25
N ASN A 199 -2.92 -7.85 13.48
CA ASN A 199 -2.40 -8.60 14.63
C ASN A 199 -2.86 -10.07 14.63
N MET A 200 -4.11 -10.35 14.21
CA MET A 200 -4.57 -11.72 13.98
C MET A 200 -3.71 -12.41 12.92
N LYS A 201 -3.40 -11.75 11.80
CA LYS A 201 -2.44 -12.25 10.80
C LYS A 201 -1.11 -12.61 11.46
N SER A 202 -0.52 -11.70 12.24
CA SER A 202 0.75 -11.97 12.93
C SER A 202 0.67 -13.19 13.84
N LYS A 203 -0.45 -13.40 14.55
CA LYS A 203 -0.67 -14.60 15.38
C LYS A 203 -0.76 -15.86 14.51
N LEU A 204 -1.54 -15.84 13.44
CA LEU A 204 -1.68 -16.98 12.51
C LEU A 204 -0.34 -17.37 11.87
N VAL A 205 0.51 -16.39 11.55
CA VAL A 205 1.87 -16.63 11.04
C VAL A 205 2.75 -17.26 12.11
N LYS A 206 2.73 -16.73 13.34
CA LYS A 206 3.48 -17.28 14.47
C LYS A 206 3.10 -18.73 14.77
N ASP A 207 1.82 -19.06 14.61
CA ASP A 207 1.29 -20.41 14.84
C ASP A 207 1.48 -21.35 13.63
N GLY A 208 2.08 -20.88 12.53
CA GLY A 208 2.29 -21.68 11.33
C GLY A 208 1.02 -22.00 10.52
N ILE A 209 -0.10 -21.31 10.79
CA ILE A 209 -1.38 -21.55 10.11
C ILE A 209 -1.37 -20.98 8.68
N ILE A 210 -0.72 -19.83 8.49
CA ILE A 210 -0.53 -19.19 7.18
C ILE A 210 0.93 -18.71 7.04
N ASN A 211 1.41 -18.58 5.80
CA ASN A 211 2.67 -17.90 5.56
C ASN A 211 2.49 -16.37 5.59
N ASN A 212 3.53 -15.62 5.95
CA ASN A 212 3.47 -14.15 5.96
C ASN A 212 3.06 -13.55 4.60
N LYS A 213 3.43 -14.22 3.50
CA LYS A 213 3.12 -13.83 2.12
C LYS A 213 1.68 -14.16 1.69
N ASP A 214 0.96 -15.02 2.43
CA ASP A 214 -0.41 -15.41 2.07
C ASP A 214 -1.37 -14.23 2.27
N ALA A 215 -1.15 -13.38 3.27
CA ALA A 215 -2.02 -12.23 3.57
C ALA A 215 -1.23 -10.92 3.77
N PRO A 216 -0.68 -10.32 2.69
CA PRO A 216 -0.06 -9.00 2.74
C PRO A 216 -0.97 -7.95 3.39
N SER A 217 -0.42 -7.05 4.21
CA SER A 217 -1.19 -6.06 4.96
C SER A 217 -2.05 -5.16 4.06
N TYR A 218 -1.51 -4.77 2.90
CA TYR A 218 -2.24 -4.01 1.89
C TYR A 218 -3.54 -4.71 1.43
N PHE A 219 -3.49 -6.02 1.21
CA PHE A 219 -4.67 -6.79 0.81
C PHE A 219 -5.65 -7.02 1.96
N ILE A 220 -5.18 -7.10 3.21
CA ILE A 220 -6.07 -7.11 4.39
C ILE A 220 -6.83 -5.79 4.50
N GLU A 221 -6.15 -4.64 4.29
CA GLU A 221 -6.81 -3.32 4.22
C GLU A 221 -7.89 -3.32 3.15
N CYS A 222 -7.56 -3.74 1.93
CA CYS A 222 -8.52 -3.79 0.83
C CYS A 222 -9.71 -4.73 1.10
N LEU A 223 -9.46 -5.91 1.68
CA LEU A 223 -10.53 -6.86 2.04
C LEU A 223 -11.53 -6.22 3.00
N LEU A 224 -11.03 -5.57 4.04
CA LEU A 224 -11.87 -4.94 5.07
C LEU A 224 -12.57 -3.68 4.56
N TYR A 225 -11.99 -2.98 3.58
CA TYR A 225 -12.60 -1.81 2.95
C TYR A 225 -13.96 -2.12 2.33
N ASN A 226 -14.11 -3.32 1.75
CA ASN A 226 -15.34 -3.78 1.08
C ASN A 226 -16.46 -4.17 2.06
N VAL A 227 -16.18 -4.26 3.36
CA VAL A 227 -17.21 -4.57 4.37
C VAL A 227 -18.08 -3.33 4.63
N PRO A 228 -19.42 -3.41 4.67
CA PRO A 228 -20.30 -2.27 4.90
C PRO A 228 -20.00 -1.53 6.21
N ASN A 229 -20.17 -0.21 6.20
CA ASN A 229 -19.91 0.65 7.37
C ASN A 229 -20.75 0.23 8.59
N THR A 230 -21.95 -0.31 8.38
CA THR A 230 -22.86 -0.79 9.44
C THR A 230 -22.29 -1.92 10.27
N ASN A 231 -21.28 -2.64 9.78
CA ASN A 231 -20.60 -3.68 10.54
C ASN A 231 -19.55 -3.14 11.52
N PHE A 232 -19.12 -1.88 11.36
CA PHE A 232 -18.13 -1.23 12.21
C PHE A 232 -18.81 -0.37 13.28
N VAL A 233 -18.99 -0.96 14.47
CA VAL A 233 -19.66 -0.35 15.62
C VAL A 233 -18.68 -0.06 16.76
N SER A 234 -19.12 0.70 17.76
CA SER A 234 -18.27 1.12 18.89
C SER A 234 -17.70 -0.02 19.73
N ASN A 235 -18.40 -1.16 19.81
CA ASN A 235 -17.92 -2.34 20.51
C ASN A 235 -17.01 -3.18 19.59
N CYS A 236 -15.73 -3.30 19.94
CA CYS A 236 -14.72 -3.97 19.11
C CYS A 236 -14.99 -5.48 18.93
N GLU A 237 -15.48 -6.19 19.95
CA GLU A 237 -15.83 -7.62 19.85
C GLU A 237 -16.98 -7.82 18.85
N LYS A 238 -18.02 -6.99 18.95
CA LYS A 238 -19.16 -7.00 18.02
C LYS A 238 -18.73 -6.64 16.61
N THR A 239 -17.84 -5.67 16.44
CA THR A 239 -17.28 -5.32 15.13
C THR A 239 -16.50 -6.47 14.52
N VAL A 240 -15.59 -7.11 15.27
CA VAL A 240 -14.84 -8.27 14.77
C VAL A 240 -15.78 -9.41 14.38
N TYR A 241 -16.76 -9.73 15.23
CA TYR A 241 -17.78 -10.73 14.90
C TYR A 241 -18.56 -10.38 13.62
N ASN A 242 -19.06 -9.15 13.50
CA ASN A 242 -19.82 -8.69 12.34
C ASN A 242 -18.99 -8.80 11.06
N VAL A 243 -17.73 -8.38 11.09
CA VAL A 243 -16.82 -8.43 9.95
C VAL A 243 -16.53 -9.88 9.56
N LEU A 244 -16.18 -10.75 10.51
CA LEU A 244 -15.93 -12.16 10.23
C LEU A 244 -17.17 -12.86 9.67
N LYS A 245 -18.35 -12.56 10.23
CA LYS A 245 -19.63 -13.08 9.72
C LYS A 245 -19.90 -12.61 8.29
N TYR A 246 -19.75 -11.32 8.02
CA TYR A 246 -19.94 -10.78 6.68
C TYR A 246 -19.00 -11.42 5.66
N LEU A 247 -17.70 -11.53 5.98
CA LEU A 247 -16.71 -12.15 5.11
C LEU A 247 -16.92 -13.66 4.91
N TYR A 248 -17.57 -14.34 5.85
CA TYR A 248 -17.95 -15.75 5.72
C TYR A 248 -19.17 -15.93 4.82
N ASP A 249 -20.16 -15.04 4.95
CA ASP A 249 -21.45 -15.15 4.26
C ASP A 249 -21.41 -14.63 2.80
N GLN A 250 -20.45 -13.78 2.46
CA GLN A 250 -20.39 -13.11 1.15
C GLN A 250 -19.39 -13.75 0.19
N ASP A 251 -19.67 -13.65 -1.11
CA ASP A 251 -18.65 -13.86 -2.13
C ASP A 251 -17.72 -12.65 -2.21
N ILE A 252 -16.42 -12.91 -2.12
CA ILE A 252 -15.39 -11.88 -2.12
C ILE A 252 -14.81 -11.64 -3.53
N GLY A 253 -15.16 -12.45 -4.53
CA GLY A 253 -14.53 -12.44 -5.85
C GLY A 253 -14.50 -11.09 -6.55
N GLU A 254 -15.55 -10.28 -6.37
CA GLU A 254 -15.73 -8.97 -7.01
C GLU A 254 -15.25 -7.78 -6.16
N TYR A 255 -14.51 -8.04 -5.08
CA TYR A 255 -14.03 -6.96 -4.21
C TYR A 255 -12.99 -6.11 -4.93
N ASN A 256 -12.99 -4.82 -4.60
CA ASN A 256 -12.02 -3.87 -5.14
C ASN A 256 -10.93 -3.53 -4.12
N CYS A 257 -9.78 -3.09 -4.60
CA CYS A 257 -8.79 -2.45 -3.74
C CYS A 257 -9.39 -1.19 -3.09
N GLN A 258 -8.89 -0.79 -1.93
CA GLN A 258 -9.35 0.42 -1.23
C GLN A 258 -9.15 1.70 -2.06
N ASN A 259 -8.23 1.71 -3.02
CA ASN A 259 -8.12 2.79 -4.00
C ASN A 259 -9.35 2.96 -4.92
N GLY A 260 -10.25 1.97 -5.01
CA GLY A 260 -11.46 2.03 -5.82
C GLY A 260 -11.25 1.91 -7.34
N ILE A 261 -10.03 1.60 -7.78
CA ILE A 261 -9.64 1.59 -9.20
C ILE A 261 -9.33 0.19 -9.70
N ARG A 262 -8.65 -0.63 -8.88
CA ARG A 262 -8.20 -1.99 -9.25
C ARG A 262 -9.07 -3.05 -8.56
N PRO A 263 -9.42 -4.15 -9.23
CA PRO A 263 -9.94 -5.34 -8.57
C PRO A 263 -8.95 -5.86 -7.52
N LEU A 264 -9.45 -6.37 -6.40
CA LEU A 264 -8.62 -6.96 -5.34
C LEU A 264 -8.07 -8.33 -5.76
N PHE A 265 -8.86 -9.11 -6.50
CA PHE A 265 -8.53 -10.47 -6.89
C PHE A 265 -8.29 -10.58 -8.40
N GLY A 266 -7.37 -11.46 -8.78
CA GLY A 266 -7.04 -11.79 -10.16
C GLY A 266 -5.64 -12.38 -10.27
N ASP A 267 -5.12 -12.45 -11.49
CA ASP A 267 -3.87 -13.15 -11.81
C ASP A 267 -2.67 -12.20 -11.99
N GLU A 268 -2.89 -10.88 -11.91
CA GLU A 268 -1.82 -9.90 -12.05
C GLU A 268 -0.92 -9.80 -10.80
N PRO A 269 0.35 -9.40 -10.93
CA PRO A 269 1.32 -9.35 -9.81
C PRO A 269 0.94 -8.43 -8.64
N ASP A 270 0.05 -7.48 -8.88
CA ASP A 270 -0.47 -6.49 -7.93
C ASP A 270 -1.85 -6.87 -7.36
N GLN A 271 -2.40 -8.03 -7.74
CA GLN A 271 -3.65 -8.57 -7.24
C GLN A 271 -3.44 -9.67 -6.19
N TRP A 272 -4.44 -9.89 -5.35
CA TRP A 272 -4.40 -10.94 -4.34
C TRP A 272 -4.93 -12.26 -4.91
N ASN A 273 -4.30 -13.36 -4.52
CA ASN A 273 -4.84 -14.68 -4.80
C ASN A 273 -6.04 -14.97 -3.87
N ILE A 274 -7.19 -15.28 -4.46
CA ILE A 274 -8.45 -15.50 -3.71
C ILE A 274 -8.38 -16.70 -2.76
N ALA A 275 -7.62 -17.75 -3.09
CA ALA A 275 -7.45 -18.91 -2.22
C ALA A 275 -6.66 -18.53 -0.95
N ASN A 276 -5.63 -17.69 -1.09
CA ASN A 276 -4.90 -17.15 0.04
C ASN A 276 -5.77 -16.25 0.94
N ALA A 277 -6.67 -15.45 0.35
CA ALA A 277 -7.64 -14.67 1.11
C ALA A 277 -8.61 -15.54 1.90
N LYS A 278 -9.19 -16.57 1.26
CA LYS A 278 -10.06 -17.56 1.93
C LYS A 278 -9.31 -18.29 3.05
N LYS A 279 -8.03 -18.64 2.85
CA LYS A 279 -7.17 -19.23 3.89
C LYS A 279 -7.02 -18.28 5.08
N PHE A 280 -6.77 -17.00 4.84
CA PHE A 280 -6.68 -15.97 5.89
C PHE A 280 -8.01 -15.82 6.64
N ILE A 281 -9.14 -15.65 5.94
CA ILE A 281 -10.48 -15.52 6.54
C ILE A 281 -10.78 -16.73 7.42
N ASN A 282 -10.63 -17.95 6.89
CA ASN A 282 -10.86 -19.17 7.65
C ASN A 282 -9.92 -19.29 8.87
N GLY A 283 -8.65 -18.89 8.72
CA GLY A 283 -7.70 -18.83 9.83
C GLY A 283 -8.15 -17.88 10.93
N THR A 284 -8.59 -16.67 10.58
CA THR A 284 -9.08 -15.67 11.54
C THR A 284 -10.37 -16.12 12.24
N ILE A 285 -11.31 -16.75 11.53
CA ILE A 285 -12.52 -17.35 12.13
C ILE A 285 -12.15 -18.46 13.14
N LYS A 286 -11.22 -19.36 12.76
CA LYS A 286 -10.75 -20.41 13.66
C LYS A 286 -10.06 -19.84 14.90
N LEU A 287 -9.22 -18.82 14.73
CA LEU A 287 -8.54 -18.13 15.83
C LEU A 287 -9.56 -17.47 16.76
N TRP A 288 -10.58 -16.82 16.19
CA TRP A 288 -11.67 -16.21 16.94
C TRP A 288 -12.42 -17.24 17.79
N ASN A 289 -12.81 -18.38 17.23
CA ASN A 289 -13.62 -19.37 17.95
C ASN A 289 -12.83 -20.15 19.03
N ASN A 290 -11.53 -20.34 18.80
CA ASN A 290 -10.69 -21.22 19.61
C ASN A 290 -9.65 -20.49 20.46
N TRP A 291 -9.85 -19.20 20.75
CA TRP A 291 -8.91 -18.47 21.59
C TRP A 291 -8.70 -19.15 22.95
N GLY A 292 -7.42 -19.35 23.31
CA GLY A 292 -6.98 -20.00 24.55
C GLY A 292 -7.14 -21.52 24.61
N LYS A 293 -7.46 -22.18 23.49
CA LYS A 293 -7.44 -23.64 23.33
C LYS A 293 -6.25 -24.05 22.45
#